data_AF-A0AA45QRK4-F1
#
_entry.id   AF-A0AA45QRK4-F1
#
_cell.length_a   1.000
_cell.length_b   1.000
_cell.length_c   1.000
_cell.angle_alpha   90.00
_cell.angle_beta   90.00
_cell.angle_gamma   90.00
#
_symmetry.space_group_name_H-M   'P 1'
#
loop_
_entity.id
_entity.type
_entity.pdbx_description
1 polymer ?
#
loop_
_entity_poly.entity_id
_entity_poly.type
_entity_poly.pdbx_seq_one_letter_code
_entity_poly.pdbx_strand_id
1 'polypeptide(L)'
;MKLKKRYLFSLLIITGLFALPAHADDTVSQEDHPMGYYIQQETQEEASSSAQNTEENESSNAPQARSFSAASASVPSNLSSNDTSLPRRDAVDVSSYQSWMTQADFNSLKASGVKTIIVKLTEGTYYKNPYAANQIKMAQNAGLKVATYHFAIFGSTSNQATANAQAQAEATYYVNMAKSLGLSTGTVMIEDAEYTGTSSSLWTQASQNFTNKVKALGYKNVRYYTSKNWAENGTMKPATLGAKNFWVAQYLYGKPSASNLQNTQYGAWQYTSQMYFQGTANLRANAVDTSIDYNNIFNPTSTNDVYRMYNPNSGEHFYTMNFYEVTSLQNSGWHYEGVGWVSSTAKTAPVYRLYNKNGGYHFYTTSSYEKDQLVKKGWRYEGISFYSGGSKAVHRAYNPNNGMHNYTLNSYEQNSLVKLGWRNEGTAWKSN
;
A
#
# COMPACT_ATOMS: atom_id res chain seq x y z
N MET A 1 17.70 49.12 -26.88
CA MET A 1 19.00 49.77 -26.62
C MET A 1 19.93 48.73 -25.99
N LYS A 2 21.13 48.54 -26.55
CA LYS A 2 22.19 47.55 -26.19
C LYS A 2 22.76 47.87 -24.78
N LEU A 3 23.41 47.02 -23.98
CA LEU A 3 24.53 46.06 -24.15
C LEU A 3 24.48 44.99 -23.02
N LYS A 4 24.69 43.68 -23.25
CA LYS A 4 25.96 42.90 -23.32
C LYS A 4 26.89 42.97 -22.08
N LYS A 5 27.12 41.80 -21.45
CA LYS A 5 28.47 41.20 -21.26
C LYS A 5 28.38 39.68 -20.96
N ARG A 6 29.43 38.98 -21.38
CA ARG A 6 29.56 37.53 -21.64
C ARG A 6 30.82 37.00 -20.91
N TYR A 7 30.72 35.75 -20.43
CA TYR A 7 31.72 34.66 -20.21
C TYR A 7 33.02 34.87 -19.41
N LEU A 8 33.40 33.86 -18.61
CA LEU A 8 34.57 33.00 -18.87
C LEU A 8 34.55 31.69 -18.05
N PHE A 9 34.82 30.56 -18.71
CA PHE A 9 35.17 29.25 -18.15
C PHE A 9 36.69 29.18 -17.94
N SER A 10 37.17 28.37 -16.99
CA SER A 10 38.58 27.94 -16.92
C SER A 10 38.65 26.44 -16.68
N LEU A 11 39.34 25.78 -17.61
CA LEU A 11 39.66 24.36 -17.69
C LEU A 11 41.14 24.22 -17.34
N LEU A 12 41.52 23.34 -16.41
CA LEU A 12 42.92 23.01 -16.15
C LEU A 12 43.17 21.54 -16.51
N ILE A 13 44.14 21.35 -17.42
CA ILE A 13 44.62 20.08 -17.96
C ILE A 13 45.86 19.66 -17.15
N ILE A 14 45.93 18.40 -16.70
CA ILE A 14 47.19 17.74 -16.31
C ILE A 14 47.20 16.32 -16.88
N THR A 15 48.10 16.09 -17.84
CA THR A 15 48.67 14.81 -18.30
C THR A 15 49.65 14.30 -17.22
N GLY A 16 49.90 13.03 -16.88
CA GLY A 16 49.73 11.70 -17.47
C GLY A 16 51.09 10.97 -17.37
N LEU A 17 51.23 9.83 -16.67
CA LEU A 17 52.15 8.72 -17.02
C LEU A 17 51.94 7.41 -16.19
N PHE A 18 52.25 6.30 -16.86
CA PHE A 18 51.89 4.88 -16.71
C PHE A 18 52.50 4.06 -15.54
N ALA A 19 51.77 3.01 -15.12
CA ALA A 19 52.25 1.60 -15.10
C ALA A 19 51.09 0.58 -14.94
N LEU A 20 51.10 -0.46 -15.79
CA LEU A 20 50.22 -1.65 -15.89
C LEU A 20 50.39 -2.63 -14.69
N PRO A 21 49.49 -3.60 -14.39
CA PRO A 21 49.11 -4.66 -15.36
C PRO A 21 47.71 -5.33 -15.28
N ALA A 22 47.49 -6.13 -16.32
CA ALA A 22 46.79 -7.43 -16.39
C ALA A 22 45.28 -7.45 -16.65
N HIS A 23 45.00 -7.86 -17.90
CA HIS A 23 43.79 -8.40 -18.51
C HIS A 23 42.88 -9.25 -17.62
N ALA A 24 41.55 -9.07 -17.75
CA ALA A 24 40.73 -9.94 -18.60
C ALA A 24 39.27 -9.41 -18.70
N ASP A 25 38.79 -9.38 -19.95
CA ASP A 25 37.43 -9.31 -20.50
C ASP A 25 36.47 -8.19 -20.02
N ASP A 26 36.27 -7.13 -20.83
CA ASP A 26 35.38 -7.02 -22.02
C ASP A 26 33.90 -7.19 -21.63
N THR A 27 32.93 -6.27 -21.80
CA THR A 27 32.71 -5.00 -22.54
C THR A 27 31.40 -4.42 -21.97
N VAL A 28 31.32 -3.23 -21.33
CA VAL A 28 31.00 -1.88 -21.89
C VAL A 28 29.92 -1.92 -23.01
N SER A 29 28.67 -1.56 -22.70
CA SER A 29 27.96 -0.27 -22.99
C SER A 29 27.62 -0.08 -24.49
N GLN A 30 26.64 0.68 -24.97
CA GLN A 30 25.59 1.56 -24.44
C GLN A 30 24.61 1.77 -25.63
N GLU A 31 23.35 2.08 -25.33
CA GLU A 31 22.39 2.89 -26.12
C GLU A 31 22.37 2.83 -27.67
N ASP A 32 21.22 2.46 -28.23
CA ASP A 32 20.37 3.38 -29.00
C ASP A 32 19.07 2.68 -29.47
N HIS A 33 17.93 3.30 -29.20
CA HIS A 33 16.65 2.99 -29.88
C HIS A 33 16.57 3.85 -31.15
N PRO A 34 16.01 3.34 -32.26
CA PRO A 34 14.64 3.76 -32.58
C PRO A 34 13.76 2.72 -33.31
N MET A 35 12.47 2.77 -32.98
CA MET A 35 11.29 2.80 -33.88
C MET A 35 11.19 1.79 -35.04
N GLY A 36 10.19 0.91 -34.99
CA GLY A 36 9.69 0.15 -36.14
C GLY A 36 8.31 -0.43 -35.89
N TYR A 37 7.36 -0.08 -36.72
CA TYR A 37 5.92 -0.04 -36.51
C TYR A 37 5.20 -1.09 -37.41
N TYR A 38 4.01 -1.56 -36.99
CA TYR A 38 2.95 -2.28 -37.76
C TYR A 38 3.25 -3.74 -38.25
N ILE A 39 2.32 -4.68 -38.50
CA ILE A 39 0.99 -4.67 -39.16
C ILE A 39 0.13 -5.93 -38.77
N GLN A 40 -1.20 -5.72 -38.79
CA GLN A 40 -2.41 -6.55 -39.09
C GLN A 40 -2.67 -7.97 -38.57
N GLN A 41 -3.88 -8.08 -37.99
CA GLN A 41 -5.02 -8.94 -38.36
C GLN A 41 -4.78 -10.12 -39.31
N GLU A 42 -5.22 -11.30 -38.88
CA GLU A 42 -6.05 -12.18 -39.71
C GLU A 42 -7.28 -12.65 -38.90
N THR A 43 -8.43 -12.18 -39.37
CA THR A 43 -9.76 -12.78 -39.19
C THR A 43 -9.83 -14.10 -39.94
N GLN A 44 -10.38 -15.14 -39.30
CA GLN A 44 -11.17 -16.14 -40.01
C GLN A 44 -12.52 -16.28 -39.30
N GLU A 45 -13.55 -15.79 -40.00
CA GLU A 45 -14.93 -16.19 -39.85
C GLU A 45 -15.07 -17.62 -40.39
N GLU A 46 -15.72 -18.50 -39.63
CA GLU A 46 -16.62 -19.49 -40.22
C GLU A 46 -17.96 -19.42 -39.46
N ALA A 47 -19.01 -19.21 -40.24
CA ALA A 47 -20.40 -19.12 -39.80
C ALA A 47 -21.13 -20.45 -40.03
N SER A 48 -22.16 -20.67 -39.20
CA SER A 48 -23.39 -21.48 -39.38
C SER A 48 -23.63 -22.37 -38.16
N SER A 49 -24.83 -22.62 -37.64
CA SER A 49 -26.19 -22.16 -37.93
C SER A 49 -27.05 -22.50 -36.70
N SER A 50 -28.16 -21.78 -36.56
CA SER A 50 -29.27 -21.94 -35.62
C SER A 50 -29.80 -23.37 -35.43
N ALA A 51 -30.11 -23.74 -34.18
CA ALA A 51 -31.31 -24.50 -33.82
C ALA A 51 -31.62 -24.35 -32.32
N GLN A 52 -32.79 -23.79 -32.01
CA GLN A 52 -33.44 -23.98 -30.71
C GLN A 52 -33.95 -25.42 -30.62
N ASN A 53 -33.74 -26.07 -29.48
CA ASN A 53 -34.70 -26.99 -28.88
C ASN A 53 -34.46 -27.10 -27.38
N THR A 54 -35.54 -26.84 -26.64
CA THR A 54 -35.75 -27.13 -25.22
C THR A 54 -35.96 -28.63 -25.01
N GLU A 55 -35.33 -29.22 -24.00
CA GLU A 55 -35.98 -30.09 -23.01
C GLU A 55 -34.99 -30.50 -21.89
N GLU A 56 -35.56 -30.75 -20.72
CA GLU A 56 -35.00 -30.86 -19.37
C GLU A 56 -34.27 -32.20 -19.11
N ASN A 57 -33.20 -32.24 -18.29
CA ASN A 57 -33.18 -32.96 -16.99
C ASN A 57 -31.82 -32.91 -16.24
N GLU A 58 -31.93 -32.70 -14.92
CA GLU A 58 -31.09 -33.13 -13.77
C GLU A 58 -29.56 -32.93 -13.61
N SER A 59 -29.26 -32.19 -12.54
CA SER A 59 -28.19 -32.39 -11.53
C SER A 59 -26.72 -32.02 -11.87
N SER A 60 -26.32 -30.83 -11.43
CA SER A 60 -25.11 -30.62 -10.63
C SER A 60 -25.13 -29.19 -10.07
N ASN A 61 -25.43 -29.05 -8.79
CA ASN A 61 -25.39 -27.77 -8.09
C ASN A 61 -23.92 -27.43 -7.78
N ALA A 62 -23.16 -27.08 -8.82
CA ALA A 62 -21.95 -26.28 -8.69
C ALA A 62 -22.38 -24.82 -8.53
N PRO A 63 -21.95 -24.07 -7.50
CA PRO A 63 -22.25 -22.65 -7.42
C PRO A 63 -21.56 -21.96 -8.61
N GLN A 64 -22.37 -21.59 -9.61
CA GLN A 64 -21.90 -20.86 -10.78
C GLN A 64 -21.44 -19.46 -10.33
N ALA A 65 -20.16 -19.20 -10.57
CA ALA A 65 -19.55 -17.88 -10.48
C ALA A 65 -20.35 -16.90 -11.33
N ARG A 66 -21.17 -16.05 -10.70
CA ARG A 66 -21.82 -14.95 -11.41
C ARG A 66 -20.85 -13.79 -11.52
N SER A 67 -20.39 -13.63 -12.74
CA SER A 67 -19.72 -12.47 -13.33
C SER A 67 -20.33 -11.15 -12.83
N PHE A 68 -19.44 -10.21 -12.54
CA PHE A 68 -19.73 -8.82 -12.18
C PHE A 68 -20.85 -8.24 -13.05
N SER A 69 -22.01 -7.93 -12.45
CA SER A 69 -22.93 -6.95 -13.05
C SER A 69 -22.40 -5.54 -12.77
N ALA A 70 -21.23 -5.23 -13.31
CA ALA A 70 -20.90 -3.85 -13.62
C ALA A 70 -21.65 -3.52 -14.91
N ALA A 71 -22.53 -2.52 -14.88
CA ALA A 71 -23.13 -1.97 -16.07
C ALA A 71 -22.01 -1.70 -17.10
N SER A 72 -22.06 -2.42 -18.24
CA SER A 72 -21.31 -2.19 -19.48
C SER A 72 -19.98 -1.42 -19.31
N ALA A 73 -18.96 -2.04 -18.73
CA ALA A 73 -17.63 -1.43 -18.57
C ALA A 73 -16.54 -2.41 -19.01
N SER A 74 -15.72 -1.99 -19.97
CA SER A 74 -14.54 -2.71 -20.48
C SER A 74 -13.65 -3.26 -19.35
N VAL A 75 -13.19 -4.50 -19.48
CA VAL A 75 -12.26 -5.16 -18.54
C VAL A 75 -11.04 -4.27 -18.28
N PRO A 76 -10.55 -4.15 -17.03
CA PRO A 76 -9.32 -3.42 -16.72
C PRO A 76 -8.14 -3.93 -17.56
N SER A 77 -7.19 -3.06 -17.92
CA SER A 77 -6.03 -3.48 -18.70
C SER A 77 -5.20 -4.52 -17.94
N ASN A 78 -4.68 -5.52 -18.65
CA ASN A 78 -3.68 -6.44 -18.10
C ASN A 78 -2.43 -5.65 -17.67
N LEU A 79 -2.06 -5.79 -16.40
CA LEU A 79 -0.91 -5.13 -15.80
C LEU A 79 0.16 -6.17 -15.48
N SER A 80 1.44 -5.78 -15.59
CA SER A 80 2.56 -6.64 -15.25
C SER A 80 3.29 -6.14 -14.02
N SER A 81 3.65 -7.04 -13.10
CA SER A 81 4.38 -6.68 -11.87
C SER A 81 5.77 -6.07 -12.07
N ASN A 82 6.40 -6.27 -13.25
CA ASN A 82 7.69 -5.66 -13.60
C ASN A 82 7.58 -4.19 -14.05
N ASP A 83 6.36 -3.70 -14.22
CA ASP A 83 6.09 -2.31 -14.57
C ASP A 83 6.25 -1.41 -13.34
N THR A 84 7.36 -0.69 -13.32
CA THR A 84 7.75 0.16 -12.18
C THR A 84 6.97 1.47 -12.12
N SER A 85 6.18 1.80 -13.15
CA SER A 85 5.33 3.00 -13.13
C SER A 85 3.99 2.76 -12.43
N LEU A 86 3.66 1.53 -12.07
CA LEU A 86 2.41 1.18 -11.39
C LEU A 86 2.47 1.53 -9.89
N PRO A 87 1.31 1.73 -9.23
CA PRO A 87 1.25 1.81 -7.78
C PRO A 87 1.93 0.61 -7.10
N ARG A 88 2.34 0.79 -5.84
CA ARG A 88 2.88 -0.32 -5.04
C ARG A 88 1.85 -1.45 -4.93
N ARG A 89 2.37 -2.68 -4.97
CA ARG A 89 1.60 -3.93 -4.86
C ARG A 89 1.64 -4.43 -3.42
N ASP A 90 1.21 -3.60 -2.47
CA ASP A 90 1.37 -3.90 -1.04
C ASP A 90 0.55 -5.09 -0.57
N ALA A 91 -0.62 -5.33 -1.18
CA ALA A 91 -1.49 -6.44 -0.84
C ALA A 91 -2.08 -7.13 -2.07
N VAL A 92 -2.25 -8.44 -1.95
CA VAL A 92 -2.96 -9.30 -2.91
C VAL A 92 -4.06 -10.02 -2.16
N ASP A 93 -5.26 -10.05 -2.70
CA ASP A 93 -6.39 -10.77 -2.15
C ASP A 93 -6.71 -12.04 -2.93
N VAL A 94 -7.08 -13.10 -2.20
CA VAL A 94 -7.26 -14.44 -2.74
C VAL A 94 -8.49 -15.12 -2.14
N SER A 95 -9.05 -16.04 -2.90
CA SER A 95 -10.19 -16.87 -2.49
C SER A 95 -10.04 -18.29 -3.03
N SER A 96 -11.11 -19.08 -3.00
CA SER A 96 -11.15 -20.39 -3.64
C SER A 96 -10.87 -20.36 -5.15
N TYR A 97 -11.02 -19.21 -5.82
CA TYR A 97 -10.68 -19.05 -7.24
C TYR A 97 -9.17 -19.15 -7.51
N GLN A 98 -8.33 -18.93 -6.50
CA GLN A 98 -6.88 -19.09 -6.55
C GLN A 98 -6.42 -20.36 -5.83
N SER A 99 -7.23 -21.42 -5.90
CA SER A 99 -6.89 -22.75 -5.34
C SER A 99 -5.65 -23.38 -5.97
N TRP A 100 -5.29 -22.96 -7.18
CA TRP A 100 -4.12 -23.41 -7.94
C TRP A 100 -2.79 -22.85 -7.41
N MET A 101 -2.81 -21.82 -6.55
CA MET A 101 -1.57 -21.20 -6.05
C MET A 101 -0.78 -22.16 -5.16
N THR A 102 0.54 -22.13 -5.34
CA THR A 102 1.53 -22.96 -4.65
C THR A 102 2.40 -22.13 -3.72
N GLN A 103 3.16 -22.78 -2.82
CA GLN A 103 4.09 -22.07 -1.94
C GLN A 103 5.10 -21.18 -2.71
N ALA A 104 5.54 -21.62 -3.89
CA ALA A 104 6.44 -20.85 -4.75
C ALA A 104 5.80 -19.54 -5.23
N ASP A 105 4.49 -19.55 -5.50
CA ASP A 105 3.74 -18.36 -5.89
C ASP A 105 3.73 -17.33 -4.75
N PHE A 106 3.43 -17.75 -3.51
CA PHE A 106 3.49 -16.86 -2.34
C PHE A 106 4.91 -16.32 -2.08
N ASN A 107 5.95 -17.15 -2.22
CA ASN A 107 7.33 -16.69 -2.12
C ASN A 107 7.67 -15.64 -3.19
N SER A 108 7.20 -15.84 -4.42
CA SER A 108 7.36 -14.89 -5.53
C SER A 108 6.62 -13.58 -5.29
N LEU A 109 5.41 -13.62 -4.73
CA LEU A 109 4.65 -12.42 -4.35
C LEU A 109 5.44 -11.61 -3.32
N LYS A 110 5.98 -12.27 -2.29
CA LYS A 110 6.85 -11.61 -1.29
C LYS A 110 8.06 -10.94 -1.94
N ALA A 111 8.77 -11.65 -2.82
CA ALA A 111 9.94 -11.13 -3.52
C ALA A 111 9.60 -9.93 -4.42
N SER A 112 8.36 -9.88 -4.93
CA SER A 112 7.84 -8.80 -5.78
C SER A 112 7.35 -7.57 -4.99
N GLY A 113 7.54 -7.57 -3.67
CA GLY A 113 7.21 -6.46 -2.77
C GLY A 113 5.85 -6.54 -2.08
N VAL A 114 5.08 -7.63 -2.29
CA VAL A 114 3.82 -7.85 -1.56
C VAL A 114 4.12 -8.02 -0.08
N LYS A 115 3.32 -7.36 0.76
CA LYS A 115 3.44 -7.38 2.22
C LYS A 115 2.38 -8.24 2.87
N THR A 116 1.16 -8.21 2.34
CA THR A 116 -0.01 -8.86 2.94
C THR A 116 -0.78 -9.67 1.92
N ILE A 117 -1.21 -10.87 2.31
CA ILE A 117 -2.25 -11.62 1.61
C ILE A 117 -3.56 -11.47 2.37
N ILE A 118 -4.64 -11.15 1.65
CA ILE A 118 -5.99 -11.05 2.20
C ILE A 118 -6.79 -12.29 1.76
N VAL A 119 -7.17 -13.16 2.69
CA VAL A 119 -7.79 -14.45 2.36
C VAL A 119 -9.29 -14.44 2.64
N LYS A 120 -10.13 -14.81 1.66
CA LYS A 120 -11.56 -15.05 1.89
C LYS A 120 -11.73 -16.18 2.90
N LEU A 121 -12.48 -15.96 3.98
CA LEU A 121 -12.86 -17.07 4.88
C LEU A 121 -14.29 -17.55 4.63
N THR A 122 -15.24 -16.62 4.55
CA THR A 122 -16.66 -16.94 4.58
C THR A 122 -17.48 -16.02 3.69
N GLU A 123 -18.69 -16.45 3.36
CA GLU A 123 -19.72 -15.68 2.67
C GLU A 123 -21.09 -16.02 3.27
N GLY A 124 -21.85 -14.99 3.64
CA GLY A 124 -23.05 -15.16 4.44
C GLY A 124 -22.85 -16.07 5.66
N THR A 125 -23.82 -16.93 5.94
CA THR A 125 -23.75 -17.92 7.02
C THR A 125 -23.64 -19.36 6.52
N TYR A 126 -23.35 -19.56 5.24
CA TYR A 126 -23.37 -20.87 4.59
C TYR A 126 -22.02 -21.29 4.00
N TYR A 127 -21.26 -20.37 3.41
CA TYR A 127 -20.05 -20.72 2.67
C TYR A 127 -18.80 -20.53 3.52
N LYS A 128 -17.90 -21.52 3.46
CA LYS A 128 -16.52 -21.45 3.96
C LYS A 128 -15.57 -21.73 2.80
N ASN A 129 -14.52 -20.93 2.66
CA ASN A 129 -13.46 -21.20 1.70
C ASN A 129 -12.67 -22.46 2.12
N PRO A 130 -12.73 -23.57 1.37
CA PRO A 130 -12.05 -24.81 1.73
C PRO A 130 -10.51 -24.71 1.59
N TYR A 131 -10.01 -23.73 0.84
CA TYR A 131 -8.58 -23.53 0.61
C TYR A 131 -7.93 -22.55 1.60
N ALA A 132 -8.73 -21.87 2.45
CA ALA A 132 -8.25 -20.80 3.32
C ALA A 132 -7.09 -21.25 4.23
N ALA A 133 -7.18 -22.44 4.84
CA ALA A 133 -6.14 -22.96 5.73
C ALA A 133 -4.78 -23.09 5.00
N ASN A 134 -4.78 -23.62 3.78
CA ASN A 134 -3.56 -23.78 2.99
C ASN A 134 -3.03 -22.42 2.50
N GLN A 135 -3.91 -21.53 2.04
CA GLN A 135 -3.54 -20.18 1.61
C GLN A 135 -2.89 -19.37 2.73
N ILE A 136 -3.46 -19.43 3.94
CA ILE A 136 -2.90 -18.77 5.14
C ILE A 136 -1.52 -19.35 5.47
N LYS A 137 -1.40 -20.68 5.49
CA LYS A 137 -0.12 -21.36 5.79
C LYS A 137 0.96 -20.97 4.78
N MET A 138 0.64 -20.96 3.48
CA MET A 138 1.60 -20.59 2.44
C MET A 138 2.03 -19.13 2.55
N ALA A 139 1.10 -18.21 2.83
CA ALA A 139 1.42 -16.81 3.08
C ALA A 139 2.36 -16.63 4.28
N GLN A 140 2.05 -17.29 5.40
CA GLN A 140 2.87 -17.23 6.62
C GLN A 140 4.28 -17.78 6.38
N ASN A 141 4.41 -18.92 5.70
CA ASN A 141 5.69 -19.52 5.35
C ASN A 141 6.54 -18.62 4.44
N ALA A 142 5.91 -17.85 3.54
CA ALA A 142 6.57 -16.86 2.69
C ALA A 142 6.98 -15.58 3.44
N GLY A 143 6.66 -15.46 4.74
CA GLY A 143 6.87 -14.23 5.52
C GLY A 143 5.94 -13.08 5.12
N LEU A 144 4.79 -13.39 4.53
CA LEU A 144 3.72 -12.44 4.26
C LEU A 144 2.82 -12.31 5.49
N LYS A 145 2.26 -11.12 5.67
CA LYS A 145 1.20 -10.89 6.66
C LYS A 145 -0.12 -11.44 6.13
N VAL A 146 -1.03 -11.76 7.04
CA VAL A 146 -2.34 -12.30 6.70
C VAL A 146 -3.41 -11.37 7.26
N ALA A 147 -4.24 -10.87 6.36
CA ALA A 147 -5.56 -10.33 6.66
C ALA A 147 -6.61 -11.29 6.09
N THR A 148 -7.86 -11.12 6.49
CA THR A 148 -8.95 -11.95 5.97
C THR A 148 -10.16 -11.12 5.63
N TYR A 149 -11.02 -11.63 4.73
CA TYR A 149 -12.29 -10.99 4.43
C TYR A 149 -13.48 -11.95 4.49
N HIS A 150 -14.65 -11.36 4.67
CA HIS A 150 -15.96 -11.99 4.67
C HIS A 150 -16.87 -11.28 3.69
N PHE A 151 -17.37 -11.99 2.67
CA PHE A 151 -18.33 -11.45 1.72
C PHE A 151 -19.71 -11.34 2.38
N ALA A 152 -20.15 -10.11 2.62
CA ALA A 152 -21.36 -9.81 3.35
C ALA A 152 -22.59 -9.85 2.44
N ILE A 153 -23.67 -10.48 2.91
CA ILE A 153 -24.96 -10.51 2.20
C ILE A 153 -26.12 -9.97 3.05
N PHE A 154 -25.85 -9.51 4.28
CA PHE A 154 -26.85 -8.98 5.21
C PHE A 154 -27.58 -7.72 4.71
N GLY A 155 -27.25 -7.21 3.52
CA GLY A 155 -28.06 -6.22 2.82
C GLY A 155 -29.30 -6.82 2.14
N SER A 156 -29.44 -8.15 1.95
CA SER A 156 -30.43 -8.85 1.09
C SER A 156 -31.92 -8.69 1.48
N THR A 157 -32.26 -7.63 2.21
CA THR A 157 -33.55 -7.30 2.79
C THR A 157 -33.81 -5.80 2.66
N SER A 158 -35.08 -5.39 2.80
CA SER A 158 -35.46 -3.97 2.92
C SER A 158 -35.66 -3.54 4.38
N ASN A 159 -35.54 -4.45 5.35
CA ASN A 159 -35.79 -4.20 6.76
C ASN A 159 -34.47 -4.04 7.54
N GLN A 160 -34.30 -2.89 8.22
CA GLN A 160 -33.08 -2.59 8.98
C GLN A 160 -32.83 -3.56 10.15
N ALA A 161 -33.87 -3.99 10.86
CA ALA A 161 -33.71 -4.90 11.98
C ALA A 161 -33.25 -6.28 11.50
N THR A 162 -33.79 -6.75 10.38
CA THR A 162 -33.35 -7.99 9.71
C THR A 162 -31.90 -7.87 9.24
N ALA A 163 -31.53 -6.78 8.58
CA ALA A 163 -30.15 -6.53 8.13
C ALA A 163 -29.17 -6.52 9.31
N ASN A 164 -29.54 -5.86 10.42
CA ASN A 164 -28.72 -5.83 11.63
C ASN A 164 -28.55 -7.23 12.25
N ALA A 165 -29.63 -8.04 12.29
CA ALA A 165 -29.57 -9.40 12.81
C ALA A 165 -28.70 -10.31 11.93
N GLN A 166 -28.84 -10.21 10.61
CA GLN A 166 -28.02 -10.94 9.64
C GLN A 166 -26.54 -10.54 9.76
N ALA A 167 -26.24 -9.24 9.89
CA ALA A 167 -24.89 -8.74 10.09
C ALA A 167 -24.22 -9.33 11.34
N GLN A 168 -24.97 -9.47 12.45
CA GLN A 168 -24.44 -10.11 13.66
C GLN A 168 -24.26 -11.63 13.51
N ALA A 169 -25.14 -12.30 12.76
CA ALA A 169 -25.02 -13.73 12.47
C ALA A 169 -23.80 -14.02 11.58
N GLU A 170 -23.63 -13.25 10.51
CA GLU A 170 -22.49 -13.29 9.59
C GLU A 170 -21.16 -13.00 10.30
N ALA A 171 -21.11 -11.97 11.15
CA ALA A 171 -19.96 -11.68 11.99
C ALA A 171 -19.59 -12.85 12.90
N THR A 172 -20.58 -13.52 13.48
CA THR A 172 -20.37 -14.70 14.34
C THR A 172 -19.82 -15.87 13.53
N TYR A 173 -20.39 -16.12 12.35
CA TYR A 173 -19.95 -17.16 11.44
C TYR A 173 -18.50 -16.96 10.98
N TYR A 174 -18.17 -15.73 10.60
CA TYR A 174 -16.83 -15.33 10.19
C TYR A 174 -15.79 -15.49 11.31
N VAL A 175 -16.10 -15.01 12.52
CA VAL A 175 -15.19 -15.15 13.68
C VAL A 175 -15.01 -16.61 14.09
N ASN A 176 -16.05 -17.44 14.00
CA ASN A 176 -15.94 -18.87 14.28
C ASN A 176 -15.00 -19.56 13.28
N MET A 177 -15.06 -19.20 11.99
CA MET A 177 -14.11 -19.69 11.00
C MET A 177 -12.68 -19.23 11.31
N ALA A 178 -12.47 -17.95 11.63
CA ALA A 178 -11.15 -17.43 11.99
C ALA A 178 -10.55 -18.14 13.22
N LYS A 179 -11.35 -18.37 14.26
CA LYS A 179 -10.95 -19.15 15.45
C LYS A 179 -10.59 -20.60 15.10
N SER A 180 -11.37 -21.25 14.23
CA SER A 180 -11.09 -22.63 13.80
C SER A 180 -9.78 -22.77 13.03
N LEU A 181 -9.33 -21.69 12.37
CA LEU A 181 -8.06 -21.61 11.66
C LEU A 181 -6.90 -21.16 12.56
N GLY A 182 -7.13 -20.94 13.85
CA GLY A 182 -6.10 -20.50 14.80
C GLY A 182 -5.60 -19.08 14.55
N LEU A 183 -6.38 -18.22 13.88
CA LEU A 183 -5.98 -16.84 13.63
C LEU A 183 -5.91 -16.05 14.95
N SER A 184 -4.87 -15.23 15.09
CA SER A 184 -4.71 -14.38 16.28
C SER A 184 -5.80 -13.31 16.33
N THR A 185 -6.16 -12.84 17.53
CA THR A 185 -7.12 -11.73 17.71
C THR A 185 -6.64 -10.39 17.16
N GLY A 186 -5.34 -10.28 16.83
CA GLY A 186 -4.75 -9.15 16.11
C GLY A 186 -4.94 -9.20 14.60
N THR A 187 -5.45 -10.30 14.04
CA THR A 187 -5.71 -10.45 12.60
C THR A 187 -6.72 -9.39 12.14
N VAL A 188 -6.47 -8.83 10.95
CA VAL A 188 -7.40 -7.88 10.33
C VAL A 188 -8.59 -8.62 9.75
N MET A 189 -9.77 -8.20 10.15
CA MET A 189 -11.05 -8.75 9.72
C MET A 189 -11.75 -7.74 8.81
N ILE A 190 -11.81 -8.01 7.52
CA ILE A 190 -12.46 -7.14 6.53
C ILE A 190 -13.90 -7.61 6.30
N GLU A 191 -14.84 -6.68 6.41
CA GLU A 191 -16.20 -6.80 5.87
C GLU A 191 -16.17 -6.41 4.40
N ASP A 192 -16.55 -7.32 3.51
CA ASP A 192 -16.63 -7.06 2.07
C ASP A 192 -18.09 -6.79 1.69
N ALA A 193 -18.39 -5.51 1.43
CA ALA A 193 -19.73 -4.98 1.19
C ALA A 193 -19.91 -4.59 -0.29
N GLU A 194 -20.44 -5.53 -1.08
CA GLU A 194 -20.68 -5.32 -2.52
C GLU A 194 -21.93 -6.04 -3.07
N TYR A 195 -22.77 -6.63 -2.22
CA TYR A 195 -23.96 -7.37 -2.66
C TYR A 195 -25.10 -6.44 -3.16
N THR A 196 -25.41 -6.51 -4.46
CA THR A 196 -26.27 -5.54 -5.17
C THR A 196 -27.79 -5.79 -5.11
N GLY A 197 -28.28 -6.76 -4.35
CA GLY A 197 -29.72 -7.09 -4.26
C GLY A 197 -30.54 -6.26 -3.25
N THR A 198 -30.15 -5.03 -2.92
CA THR A 198 -30.43 -4.44 -1.58
C THR A 198 -30.71 -2.95 -1.55
N SER A 199 -31.34 -2.47 -0.46
CA SER A 199 -31.49 -1.03 -0.19
C SER A 199 -30.19 -0.43 0.34
N SER A 200 -29.61 0.50 -0.43
CA SER A 200 -28.35 1.18 -0.09
C SER A 200 -28.35 1.83 1.30
N SER A 201 -29.50 2.28 1.79
CA SER A 201 -29.65 2.95 3.08
C SER A 201 -29.32 2.08 4.30
N LEU A 202 -29.38 0.74 4.18
CA LEU A 202 -29.26 -0.18 5.32
C LEU A 202 -27.82 -0.49 5.72
N TRP A 203 -26.93 -0.47 4.73
CA TRP A 203 -25.57 -1.00 4.83
C TRP A 203 -24.78 -0.37 5.96
N THR A 204 -24.71 0.96 6.02
CA THR A 204 -23.90 1.65 7.03
C THR A 204 -24.23 1.23 8.47
N GLN A 205 -25.52 1.10 8.82
CA GLN A 205 -25.91 0.67 10.18
C GLN A 205 -25.70 -0.83 10.41
N ALA A 206 -25.94 -1.66 9.38
CA ALA A 206 -25.68 -3.09 9.45
C ALA A 206 -24.17 -3.38 9.62
N SER A 207 -23.29 -2.67 8.90
CA SER A 207 -21.83 -2.75 9.03
C SER A 207 -21.32 -2.34 10.42
N GLN A 208 -21.96 -1.35 11.07
CA GLN A 208 -21.68 -1.04 12.48
C GLN A 208 -22.02 -2.22 13.40
N ASN A 209 -23.15 -2.90 13.15
CA ASN A 209 -23.56 -4.09 13.91
C ASN A 209 -22.60 -5.27 13.68
N PHE A 210 -22.21 -5.53 12.43
CA PHE A 210 -21.19 -6.50 12.06
C PHE A 210 -19.89 -6.22 12.84
N THR A 211 -19.37 -5.00 12.74
CA THR A 211 -18.14 -4.56 13.39
C THR A 211 -18.19 -4.69 14.90
N ASN A 212 -19.29 -4.24 15.53
CA ASN A 212 -19.48 -4.35 16.96
C ASN A 212 -19.47 -5.81 17.41
N LYS A 213 -20.11 -6.70 16.64
CA LYS A 213 -20.12 -8.14 16.93
C LYS A 213 -18.75 -8.77 16.76
N VAL A 214 -18.01 -8.49 15.68
CA VAL A 214 -16.63 -8.98 15.48
C VAL A 214 -15.72 -8.55 16.64
N LYS A 215 -15.81 -7.26 17.04
CA LYS A 215 -15.06 -6.71 18.18
C LYS A 215 -15.43 -7.38 19.50
N ALA A 216 -16.72 -7.58 19.77
CA ALA A 216 -17.21 -8.26 20.96
C ALA A 216 -16.75 -9.72 21.05
N LEU A 217 -16.52 -10.37 19.90
CA LEU A 217 -16.01 -11.74 19.83
C LEU A 217 -14.47 -11.85 19.87
N GLY A 218 -13.76 -10.72 20.01
CA GLY A 218 -12.34 -10.66 20.33
C GLY A 218 -11.43 -10.06 19.25
N TYR A 219 -11.93 -9.84 18.04
CA TYR A 219 -11.12 -9.33 16.92
C TYR A 219 -11.30 -7.82 16.75
N LYS A 220 -10.29 -7.04 17.13
CA LYS A 220 -10.42 -5.57 17.25
C LYS A 220 -10.17 -4.82 15.94
N ASN A 221 -9.42 -5.42 15.01
CA ASN A 221 -8.96 -4.80 13.78
C ASN A 221 -9.95 -5.02 12.63
N VAL A 222 -11.08 -4.30 12.65
CA VAL A 222 -12.11 -4.40 11.59
C VAL A 222 -11.88 -3.34 10.51
N ARG A 223 -12.04 -3.71 9.24
CA ARG A 223 -11.94 -2.86 8.04
C ARG A 223 -13.12 -3.11 7.12
N TYR A 224 -13.32 -2.24 6.14
CA TYR A 224 -14.42 -2.35 5.18
C TYR A 224 -13.85 -2.33 3.76
N TYR A 225 -14.25 -3.31 2.95
CA TYR A 225 -14.07 -3.28 1.51
C TYR A 225 -15.39 -2.89 0.84
N THR A 226 -15.31 -2.03 -0.18
CA THR A 226 -16.45 -1.70 -1.05
C THR A 226 -15.98 -0.98 -2.31
N SER A 227 -16.86 -0.83 -3.30
CA SER A 227 -16.58 -0.03 -4.50
C SER A 227 -16.52 1.48 -4.20
N LYS A 228 -15.75 2.25 -4.98
CA LYS A 228 -15.72 3.72 -4.88
C LYS A 228 -17.12 4.33 -4.95
N ASN A 229 -17.96 3.82 -5.86
CA ASN A 229 -19.34 4.29 -6.01
C ASN A 229 -20.13 4.14 -4.70
N TRP A 230 -20.02 3.01 -4.00
CA TRP A 230 -20.72 2.77 -2.74
C TRP A 230 -20.20 3.65 -1.60
N ALA A 231 -18.89 3.92 -1.58
CA ALA A 231 -18.28 4.82 -0.61
C ALA A 231 -18.72 6.29 -0.82
N GLU A 232 -19.05 6.68 -2.06
CA GLU A 232 -19.42 8.06 -2.43
C GLU A 232 -20.93 8.31 -2.46
N ASN A 233 -21.74 7.32 -2.88
CA ASN A 233 -23.19 7.47 -3.02
C ASN A 233 -23.97 7.30 -1.71
N GLY A 234 -23.28 7.03 -0.60
CA GLY A 234 -23.87 6.92 0.73
C GLY A 234 -24.38 5.53 1.11
N THR A 235 -24.12 4.49 0.31
CA THR A 235 -24.38 3.09 0.69
C THR A 235 -23.53 2.70 1.90
N MET A 236 -22.23 2.92 1.78
CA MET A 236 -21.25 2.71 2.86
C MET A 236 -20.62 4.05 3.24
N LYS A 237 -21.09 4.69 4.32
CA LYS A 237 -20.70 6.07 4.67
C LYS A 237 -19.34 6.14 5.38
N PRO A 238 -18.27 6.65 4.73
CA PRO A 238 -16.94 6.69 5.33
C PRO A 238 -16.84 7.68 6.49
N ALA A 239 -17.69 8.72 6.51
CA ALA A 239 -17.79 9.65 7.63
C ALA A 239 -18.25 8.96 8.94
N THR A 240 -19.08 7.92 8.82
CA THR A 240 -19.61 7.16 9.96
C THR A 240 -18.70 5.99 10.36
N LEU A 241 -18.19 5.27 9.36
CA LEU A 241 -17.41 4.04 9.55
C LEU A 241 -15.89 4.31 9.69
N GLY A 242 -15.47 5.55 9.45
CA GLY A 242 -14.10 6.02 9.47
C GLY A 242 -13.39 5.77 8.14
N ALA A 243 -13.16 6.82 7.35
CA ALA A 243 -12.61 6.71 6.00
C ALA A 243 -11.28 5.94 5.92
N LYS A 244 -10.42 6.07 6.92
CA LYS A 244 -9.14 5.33 6.99
C LYS A 244 -9.29 3.82 7.26
N ASN A 245 -10.49 3.34 7.57
CA ASN A 245 -10.78 1.91 7.69
C ASN A 245 -11.19 1.28 6.36
N PHE A 246 -11.30 2.06 5.27
CA PHE A 246 -11.77 1.57 3.98
C PHE A 246 -10.63 1.10 3.09
N TRP A 247 -10.85 -0.06 2.48
CA TRP A 247 -10.16 -0.57 1.30
C TRP A 247 -11.12 -0.41 0.12
N VAL A 248 -10.87 0.57 -0.75
CA VAL A 248 -11.82 0.91 -1.82
C VAL A 248 -11.38 0.28 -3.14
N ALA A 249 -12.31 -0.35 -3.87
CA ALA A 249 -12.08 -0.80 -5.23
C ALA A 249 -12.45 0.28 -6.26
N GLN A 250 -11.53 0.55 -7.18
CA GLN A 250 -11.77 1.32 -8.38
C GLN A 250 -10.75 0.93 -9.45
N TYR A 251 -11.23 0.39 -10.56
CA TYR A 251 -10.40 0.08 -11.71
C TYR A 251 -10.52 1.21 -12.72
N LEU A 252 -9.38 1.79 -13.09
CA LEU A 252 -9.35 2.97 -13.96
C LEU A 252 -9.51 2.56 -15.42
N TYR A 253 -10.12 3.46 -16.21
CA TYR A 253 -9.98 3.43 -17.65
C TYR A 253 -8.56 3.88 -17.99
N GLY A 254 -7.74 2.94 -18.46
CA GLY A 254 -6.31 3.14 -18.69
C GLY A 254 -5.42 2.67 -17.53
N LYS A 255 -4.12 2.90 -17.68
CA LYS A 255 -3.10 2.35 -16.78
C LYS A 255 -2.99 3.19 -15.49
N PRO A 256 -3.15 2.61 -14.27
CA PRO A 256 -2.89 3.32 -13.02
C PRO A 256 -1.41 3.67 -12.90
N SER A 257 -1.10 4.76 -12.19
CA SER A 257 0.26 5.29 -12.09
C SER A 257 0.68 5.56 -10.65
N ALA A 258 1.94 5.25 -10.32
CA ALA A 258 2.58 5.61 -9.07
C ALA A 258 2.60 7.13 -8.82
N SER A 259 2.60 7.94 -9.89
CA SER A 259 2.59 9.40 -9.82
C SER A 259 1.19 10.01 -9.75
N ASN A 260 0.13 9.18 -9.81
CA ASN A 260 -1.25 9.64 -9.76
C ASN A 260 -2.13 8.66 -8.97
N LEU A 261 -1.81 8.52 -7.68
CA LEU A 261 -2.52 7.63 -6.77
C LEU A 261 -3.96 8.13 -6.51
N GLN A 262 -4.93 7.23 -6.62
CA GLN A 262 -6.34 7.52 -6.41
C GLN A 262 -6.79 7.08 -5.01
N ASN A 263 -7.94 7.58 -4.54
CA ASN A 263 -8.59 7.10 -3.32
C ASN A 263 -7.73 7.24 -2.05
N THR A 264 -6.78 8.20 -2.03
CA THR A 264 -5.81 8.41 -0.94
C THR A 264 -6.45 8.92 0.36
N GLN A 265 -7.69 9.41 0.30
CA GLN A 265 -8.49 9.74 1.47
C GLN A 265 -8.85 8.49 2.29
N TYR A 266 -8.86 7.30 1.70
CA TYR A 266 -9.17 6.03 2.36
C TYR A 266 -7.92 5.34 2.94
N GLY A 267 -8.11 4.12 3.45
CA GLY A 267 -7.06 3.28 4.03
C GLY A 267 -6.19 2.56 3.00
N ALA A 268 -6.82 2.02 1.95
CA ALA A 268 -6.18 1.31 0.84
C ALA A 268 -7.01 1.43 -0.44
N TRP A 269 -6.39 1.10 -1.58
CA TRP A 269 -7.03 1.09 -2.90
C TRP A 269 -6.71 -0.21 -3.65
N GLN A 270 -7.75 -0.99 -3.97
CA GLN A 270 -7.67 -2.06 -4.96
C GLN A 270 -7.77 -1.42 -6.35
N TYR A 271 -6.63 -1.37 -7.04
CA TYR A 271 -6.52 -0.61 -8.29
C TYR A 271 -6.61 -1.48 -9.54
N THR A 272 -6.54 -2.81 -9.40
CA THR A 272 -6.69 -3.75 -10.51
C THR A 272 -7.12 -5.13 -10.02
N SER A 273 -7.88 -5.82 -10.87
CA SER A 273 -8.12 -7.26 -10.81
C SER A 273 -7.34 -8.05 -11.87
N GLN A 274 -6.44 -7.36 -12.59
CA GLN A 274 -5.76 -7.86 -13.79
C GLN A 274 -4.23 -7.75 -13.65
N MET A 275 -3.66 -8.05 -12.47
CA MET A 275 -2.21 -8.05 -12.25
C MET A 275 -1.60 -9.44 -12.52
N TYR A 276 -0.64 -9.49 -13.44
CA TYR A 276 0.15 -10.68 -13.75
C TYR A 276 1.55 -10.56 -13.12
N PHE A 277 1.81 -11.38 -12.10
CA PHE A 277 3.11 -11.42 -11.44
C PHE A 277 4.09 -12.30 -12.23
N GLN A 278 5.33 -11.82 -12.43
CA GLN A 278 6.23 -12.43 -13.40
C GLN A 278 7.08 -13.59 -12.85
N GLY A 279 7.13 -13.75 -11.52
CA GLY A 279 8.10 -14.65 -10.89
C GLY A 279 7.77 -16.15 -10.95
N THR A 280 6.55 -16.56 -11.31
CA THR A 280 6.20 -17.98 -11.53
C THR A 280 5.31 -18.15 -12.77
N ALA A 281 5.26 -19.38 -13.30
CA ALA A 281 4.40 -19.68 -14.45
C ALA A 281 2.91 -19.48 -14.12
N ASN A 282 2.48 -19.91 -12.93
CA ASN A 282 1.09 -19.78 -12.50
C ASN A 282 0.65 -18.30 -12.45
N LEU A 283 1.49 -17.44 -11.88
CA LEU A 283 1.22 -16.00 -11.72
C LEU A 283 1.34 -15.21 -13.04
N ARG A 284 2.08 -15.73 -14.03
CA ARG A 284 2.10 -15.18 -15.39
C ARG A 284 0.88 -15.56 -16.20
N ALA A 285 0.28 -16.71 -15.93
CA ALA A 285 -0.90 -17.20 -16.64
C ALA A 285 -2.21 -16.68 -16.04
N ASN A 286 -2.23 -16.36 -14.74
CA ASN A 286 -3.45 -16.01 -14.02
C ASN A 286 -3.28 -14.68 -13.31
N ALA A 287 -4.20 -13.75 -13.58
CA ALA A 287 -4.24 -12.49 -12.88
C ALA A 287 -4.67 -12.66 -11.42
N VAL A 288 -4.21 -11.75 -10.57
CA VAL A 288 -4.64 -11.63 -9.17
C VAL A 288 -5.00 -10.19 -8.84
N ASP A 289 -5.91 -10.04 -7.89
CA ASP A 289 -6.36 -8.74 -7.41
C ASP A 289 -5.24 -8.08 -6.60
N THR A 290 -4.97 -6.80 -6.87
CA THR A 290 -3.80 -6.11 -6.32
C THR A 290 -4.12 -4.71 -5.82
N SER A 291 -3.60 -4.42 -4.63
CA SER A 291 -3.90 -3.20 -3.88
C SER A 291 -2.65 -2.48 -3.40
N ILE A 292 -2.77 -1.16 -3.27
CA ILE A 292 -1.85 -0.32 -2.51
C ILE A 292 -2.42 -0.07 -1.12
N ASP A 293 -1.59 -0.22 -0.08
CA ASP A 293 -1.96 0.03 1.31
C ASP A 293 -1.35 1.35 1.77
N TYR A 294 -2.18 2.40 1.88
CA TYR A 294 -1.72 3.73 2.22
C TYR A 294 -1.39 3.86 3.71
N ASN A 295 -2.11 3.17 4.59
CA ASN A 295 -2.02 3.39 6.03
C ASN A 295 -1.74 2.10 6.82
N ASN A 296 -1.13 1.10 6.17
CA ASN A 296 -0.84 -0.21 6.74
C ASN A 296 -2.08 -0.86 7.38
N ILE A 297 -3.23 -0.69 6.72
CA ILE A 297 -4.54 -1.07 7.28
C ILE A 297 -4.73 -2.58 7.32
N PHE A 298 -4.00 -3.33 6.50
CA PHE A 298 -4.06 -4.80 6.42
C PHE A 298 -3.08 -5.49 7.38
N ASN A 299 -2.12 -4.74 7.91
CA ASN A 299 -1.20 -5.23 8.92
C ASN A 299 -0.97 -4.16 10.00
N PRO A 300 -2.00 -3.82 10.79
CA PRO A 300 -1.88 -2.96 11.96
C PRO A 300 -1.16 -3.70 13.10
N THR A 301 -0.11 -4.49 12.80
CA THR A 301 1.01 -4.56 13.73
C THR A 301 1.58 -3.16 13.81
N SER A 302 1.89 -2.71 15.00
CA SER A 302 2.40 -1.38 15.30
C SER A 302 3.80 -1.13 14.72
N THR A 303 3.97 -1.26 13.41
CA THR A 303 5.11 -0.64 12.73
C THR A 303 4.76 0.83 12.69
N ASN A 304 5.19 1.56 13.73
CA ASN A 304 5.16 3.01 13.70
C ASN A 304 6.29 3.46 12.76
N ASP A 305 6.23 3.05 11.49
CA ASP A 305 7.29 3.31 10.53
C ASP A 305 7.41 4.81 10.34
N VAL A 306 8.64 5.30 10.46
CA VAL A 306 8.99 6.67 10.12
C VAL A 306 9.61 6.65 8.74
N TYR A 307 8.85 7.10 7.76
CA TYR A 307 9.25 7.21 6.37
C TYR A 307 10.24 8.35 6.18
N ARG A 308 11.24 8.13 5.31
CA ARG A 308 12.27 9.11 4.96
C ARG A 308 12.07 9.58 3.51
N MET A 309 11.98 10.88 3.33
CA MET A 309 11.86 11.56 2.04
C MET A 309 13.07 12.45 1.82
N TYR A 310 13.59 12.50 0.60
CA TYR A 310 14.69 13.37 0.19
C TYR A 310 14.24 14.36 -0.88
N ASN A 311 14.57 15.64 -0.71
CA ASN A 311 14.34 16.66 -1.73
C ASN A 311 15.62 16.87 -2.56
N PRO A 312 15.66 16.44 -3.84
CA PRO A 312 16.86 16.62 -4.67
C PRO A 312 17.20 18.09 -4.96
N ASN A 313 16.24 19.01 -4.83
CA ASN A 313 16.46 20.43 -5.13
C ASN A 313 17.07 21.19 -3.93
N SER A 314 16.70 20.84 -2.70
CA SER A 314 17.16 21.54 -1.49
C SER A 314 18.20 20.74 -0.69
N GLY A 315 18.26 19.42 -0.86
CA GLY A 315 19.03 18.51 -0.02
C GLY A 315 18.33 18.17 1.31
N GLU A 316 17.10 18.62 1.53
CA GLU A 316 16.35 18.37 2.76
C GLU A 316 15.91 16.91 2.87
N HIS A 317 15.91 16.39 4.10
CA HIS A 317 15.18 15.17 4.45
C HIS A 317 13.94 15.47 5.28
N PHE A 318 12.83 14.82 4.96
CA PHE A 318 11.57 14.90 5.69
C PHE A 318 11.19 13.53 6.26
N TYR A 319 10.75 13.52 7.52
CA TYR A 319 10.48 12.30 8.28
C TYR A 319 9.05 12.32 8.81
N THR A 320 8.31 11.25 8.55
CA THR A 320 6.89 11.20 8.93
C THR A 320 6.39 9.78 9.13
N MET A 321 5.43 9.60 10.03
CA MET A 321 4.62 8.37 10.09
C MET A 321 3.38 8.43 9.18
N ASN A 322 3.11 9.61 8.59
CA ASN A 322 1.97 9.82 7.72
C ASN A 322 2.38 9.62 6.26
N PHE A 323 2.02 8.46 5.71
CA PHE A 323 2.32 8.13 4.31
C PHE A 323 1.61 9.06 3.31
N TYR A 324 0.56 9.78 3.72
CA TYR A 324 -0.02 10.82 2.86
C TYR A 324 0.97 11.96 2.59
N GLU A 325 1.76 12.37 3.59
CA GLU A 325 2.80 13.38 3.40
C GLU A 325 3.89 12.86 2.47
N VAL A 326 4.26 11.57 2.58
CA VAL A 326 5.17 10.90 1.62
C VAL A 326 4.65 11.04 0.19
N THR A 327 3.42 10.61 -0.08
CA THR A 327 2.84 10.69 -1.42
C THR A 327 2.75 12.14 -1.93
N SER A 328 2.34 13.08 -1.08
CA SER A 328 2.25 14.50 -1.44
C SER A 328 3.61 15.08 -1.85
N LEU A 329 4.68 14.69 -1.14
CA LEU A 329 6.04 15.10 -1.43
C LEU A 329 6.58 14.44 -2.70
N GLN A 330 6.28 13.15 -2.93
CA GLN A 330 6.63 12.47 -4.20
C GLN A 330 6.03 13.17 -5.41
N ASN A 331 4.76 13.57 -5.33
CA ASN A 331 4.09 14.34 -6.38
C ASN A 331 4.70 15.73 -6.59
N SER A 332 5.43 16.24 -5.59
CA SER A 332 6.18 17.49 -5.64
C SER A 332 7.65 17.30 -6.03
N GLY A 333 8.03 16.11 -6.51
CA GLY A 333 9.37 15.80 -7.01
C GLY A 333 10.36 15.31 -5.94
N TRP A 334 9.91 14.98 -4.73
CA TRP A 334 10.76 14.40 -3.70
C TRP A 334 10.94 12.89 -3.91
N HIS A 335 12.08 12.36 -3.50
CA HIS A 335 12.41 10.95 -3.57
C HIS A 335 12.02 10.26 -2.25
N TYR A 336 11.27 9.16 -2.35
CA TYR A 336 11.00 8.29 -1.21
C TYR A 336 12.18 7.32 -1.02
N GLU A 337 12.81 7.36 0.16
CA GLU A 337 14.00 6.55 0.46
C GLU A 337 13.71 5.34 1.35
N GLY A 338 12.43 5.10 1.67
CA GLY A 338 12.01 3.96 2.48
C GLY A 338 11.71 4.30 3.93
N VAL A 339 11.75 3.27 4.78
CA VAL A 339 11.58 3.41 6.23
C VAL A 339 12.93 3.76 6.83
N GLY A 340 13.03 4.95 7.43
CA GLY A 340 14.24 5.37 8.14
C GLY A 340 14.43 4.60 9.44
N TRP A 341 13.35 4.45 10.22
CA TRP A 341 13.33 3.70 11.48
C TRP A 341 11.89 3.44 11.98
N VAL A 342 11.76 2.75 13.12
CA VAL A 342 10.46 2.42 13.74
C VAL A 342 10.27 3.19 15.04
N SER A 343 9.15 3.89 15.17
CA SER A 343 8.77 4.68 16.34
C SER A 343 8.21 3.80 17.48
N SER A 344 8.31 4.32 18.70
CA SER A 344 7.88 3.62 19.91
C SER A 344 6.36 3.55 20.06
N THR A 345 5.86 2.36 20.37
CA THR A 345 4.43 2.14 20.69
C THR A 345 4.08 2.57 22.11
N ALA A 346 5.08 2.71 22.99
CA ALA A 346 4.87 3.13 24.37
C ALA A 346 4.41 4.59 24.47
N LYS A 347 4.71 5.41 23.44
CA LYS A 347 4.34 6.83 23.35
C LYS A 347 4.79 7.69 24.55
N THR A 348 5.93 7.35 25.17
CA THR A 348 6.43 8.00 26.39
C THR A 348 7.44 9.12 26.14
N ALA A 349 8.12 9.11 24.99
CA ALA A 349 9.15 10.11 24.65
C ALA A 349 8.87 10.73 23.28
N PRO A 350 8.15 11.86 23.20
CA PRO A 350 7.75 12.45 21.91
C PRO A 350 8.93 13.05 21.15
N VAL A 351 8.85 13.00 19.81
CA VAL A 351 9.71 13.75 18.89
C VAL A 351 8.85 14.82 18.22
N TYR A 352 9.17 16.08 18.49
CA TYR A 352 8.49 17.26 17.98
C TYR A 352 9.01 17.63 16.60
N ARG A 353 8.12 17.96 15.67
CA ARG A 353 8.47 18.51 14.35
C ARG A 353 8.20 20.01 14.31
N LEU A 354 9.17 20.76 13.80
CA LEU A 354 9.09 22.19 13.61
C LEU A 354 9.48 22.56 12.17
N TYR A 355 8.77 23.52 11.59
CA TYR A 355 9.03 24.03 10.24
C TYR A 355 9.59 25.45 10.29
N ASN A 356 10.71 25.68 9.59
CA ASN A 356 11.28 27.01 9.39
C ASN A 356 10.78 27.60 8.07
N LYS A 357 9.84 28.55 8.12
CA LYS A 357 9.30 29.20 6.92
C LYS A 357 10.33 29.99 6.10
N ASN A 358 11.41 30.47 6.74
CA ASN A 358 12.41 31.30 6.08
C ASN A 358 13.46 30.44 5.34
N GLY A 359 13.77 29.27 5.90
CA GLY A 359 14.73 28.33 5.33
C GLY A 359 14.10 27.24 4.47
N GLY A 360 12.79 27.00 4.63
CA GLY A 360 12.06 25.97 3.92
C GLY A 360 12.36 24.54 4.40
N TYR A 361 12.88 24.36 5.62
CA TYR A 361 13.28 23.05 6.15
C TYR A 361 12.73 22.74 7.55
N HIS A 362 12.72 21.45 7.89
CA HIS A 362 12.21 20.94 9.15
C HIS A 362 13.31 20.62 10.19
N PHE A 363 12.93 20.64 11.46
CA PHE A 363 13.74 20.23 12.58
C PHE A 363 12.97 19.27 13.49
N TYR A 364 13.67 18.29 14.06
CA TYR A 364 13.10 17.22 14.87
C TYR A 364 13.85 17.12 16.20
N THR A 365 13.13 17.12 17.32
CA THR A 365 13.75 17.05 18.64
C THR A 365 12.88 16.36 19.68
N THR A 366 13.52 15.67 20.62
CA THR A 366 12.87 15.18 21.86
C THR A 366 12.84 16.25 22.95
N SER A 367 13.60 17.34 22.80
CA SER A 367 13.70 18.42 23.77
C SER A 367 12.53 19.40 23.63
N SER A 368 11.67 19.44 24.64
CA SER A 368 10.63 20.45 24.75
C SER A 368 11.22 21.87 24.81
N TYR A 369 12.39 22.03 25.43
CA TYR A 369 13.09 23.31 25.49
C TYR A 369 13.56 23.78 24.11
N GLU A 370 14.23 22.94 23.31
CA GLU A 370 14.64 23.33 21.94
C GLU A 370 13.42 23.73 21.10
N LYS A 371 12.35 22.93 21.17
CA LYS A 371 11.07 23.23 20.50
C LYS A 371 10.52 24.60 20.94
N ASP A 372 10.44 24.88 22.24
CA ASP A 372 9.90 26.17 22.74
C ASP A 372 10.78 27.36 22.33
N GLN A 373 12.10 27.21 22.31
CA GLN A 373 13.02 28.27 21.85
C GLN A 373 12.87 28.54 20.35
N LEU A 374 12.70 27.51 19.52
CA LEU A 374 12.50 27.66 18.09
C LEU A 374 11.14 28.31 17.78
N VAL A 375 10.08 27.95 18.53
CA VAL A 375 8.77 28.62 18.41
C VAL A 375 8.88 30.11 18.74
N LYS A 376 9.59 30.49 19.81
CA LYS A 376 9.86 31.91 20.14
C LYS A 376 10.62 32.63 19.03
N LYS A 377 11.46 31.92 18.28
CA LYS A 377 12.18 32.43 17.10
C LYS A 377 11.34 32.40 15.81
N GLY A 378 10.05 32.11 15.89
CA GLY A 378 9.11 32.16 14.78
C GLY A 378 9.01 30.90 13.93
N TRP A 379 9.57 29.77 14.39
CA TRP A 379 9.35 28.47 13.75
C TRP A 379 7.93 27.99 14.03
N ARG A 380 7.31 27.33 13.04
CA ARG A 380 5.98 26.74 13.21
C ARG A 380 6.11 25.37 13.87
N TYR A 381 5.51 25.21 15.05
CA TYR A 381 5.34 23.88 15.66
C TYR A 381 4.25 23.10 14.93
N GLU A 382 4.57 21.89 14.49
CA GLU A 382 3.66 21.05 13.69
C GLU A 382 3.13 19.83 14.45
N GLY A 383 3.47 19.69 15.73
CA GLY A 383 3.02 18.61 16.58
C GLY A 383 4.09 17.56 16.89
N ILE A 384 3.63 16.49 17.54
CA ILE A 384 4.44 15.28 17.77
C ILE A 384 4.41 14.47 16.47
N SER A 385 5.57 14.27 15.86
CA SER A 385 5.69 13.52 14.61
C SER A 385 5.76 12.02 14.85
N PHE A 386 6.45 11.59 15.92
CA PHE A 386 6.61 10.19 16.33
C PHE A 386 7.20 10.10 17.75
N TYR A 387 7.52 8.90 18.23
CA TYR A 387 8.05 8.67 19.59
C TYR A 387 9.36 7.89 19.58
N SER A 388 10.28 8.30 20.45
CA SER A 388 11.52 7.62 20.78
C SER A 388 11.25 6.38 21.65
N GLY A 389 12.04 5.32 21.46
CA GLY A 389 12.05 4.10 22.27
C GLY A 389 12.91 3.01 21.64
N GLY A 390 13.19 1.92 22.34
CA GLY A 390 14.09 0.87 21.86
C GLY A 390 15.57 1.17 22.09
N SER A 391 16.46 0.46 21.40
CA SER A 391 17.91 0.48 21.66
C SER A 391 18.75 1.12 20.53
N LYS A 392 18.24 1.17 19.30
CA LYS A 392 18.98 1.66 18.12
C LYS A 392 19.10 3.17 18.17
N ALA A 393 20.31 3.71 17.98
CA ALA A 393 20.55 5.15 18.03
C ALA A 393 20.27 5.81 16.68
N VAL A 394 19.41 6.82 16.65
CA VAL A 394 19.29 7.73 15.50
C VAL A 394 20.26 8.89 15.72
N HIS A 395 21.22 9.05 14.82
CA HIS A 395 22.24 10.08 14.86
C HIS A 395 21.72 11.40 14.27
N ARG A 396 22.15 12.53 14.84
CA ARG A 396 21.88 13.88 14.33
C ARG A 396 23.16 14.51 13.79
N ALA A 397 23.14 14.98 12.55
CA ALA A 397 24.20 15.80 11.99
C ALA A 397 23.65 17.18 11.60
N TYR A 398 24.35 18.25 11.97
CA TYR A 398 24.00 19.63 11.64
C TYR A 398 24.91 20.18 10.55
N ASN A 399 24.34 20.78 9.52
CA ASN A 399 25.08 21.49 8.48
C ASN A 399 25.24 22.97 8.83
N PRO A 400 26.45 23.44 9.18
CA PRO A 400 26.66 24.84 9.55
C PRO A 400 26.50 25.83 8.39
N ASN A 401 26.51 25.35 7.14
CA ASN A 401 26.46 26.21 5.95
C ASN A 401 25.03 26.61 5.56
N ASN A 402 24.02 25.79 5.88
CA ASN A 402 22.63 26.03 5.47
C ASN A 402 21.60 25.83 6.59
N GLY A 403 22.01 25.35 7.77
CA GLY A 403 21.14 25.16 8.92
C GLY A 403 20.36 23.84 8.93
N MET A 404 20.54 22.97 7.92
CA MET A 404 19.84 21.70 7.81
C MET A 404 20.36 20.66 8.79
N HIS A 405 19.51 19.67 9.11
CA HIS A 405 19.89 18.52 9.91
C HIS A 405 19.58 17.22 9.17
N ASN A 406 20.43 16.22 9.36
CA ASN A 406 20.20 14.85 8.91
C ASN A 406 19.99 13.93 10.12
N TYR A 407 19.04 13.00 10.00
CA TYR A 407 18.73 11.99 11.01
C TYR A 407 18.85 10.59 10.44
N THR A 408 19.66 9.73 11.06
CA THR A 408 19.95 8.42 10.48
C THR A 408 20.30 7.34 11.49
N LEU A 409 19.88 6.11 11.22
CA LEU A 409 20.39 4.90 11.89
C LEU A 409 21.75 4.46 11.34
N ASN A 410 22.15 4.96 10.16
CA ASN A 410 23.34 4.52 9.46
C ASN A 410 24.58 5.31 9.92
N SER A 411 25.45 4.65 10.67
CA SER A 411 26.72 5.23 11.14
C SER A 411 27.67 5.61 10.00
N TYR A 412 27.61 4.92 8.84
CA TYR A 412 28.41 5.30 7.67
C TYR A 412 27.95 6.61 7.04
N GLU A 413 26.63 6.85 6.97
CA GLU A 413 26.06 8.11 6.48
C GLU A 413 26.45 9.25 7.43
N GLN A 414 26.30 9.04 8.74
CA GLN A 414 26.74 10.01 9.75
C GLN A 414 28.23 10.37 9.60
N ASN A 415 29.10 9.36 9.50
CA ASN A 415 30.54 9.58 9.36
C ASN A 415 30.90 10.29 8.06
N SER A 416 30.16 10.02 6.98
CA SER A 416 30.37 10.67 5.68
C SER A 416 29.97 12.15 5.74
N LEU A 417 28.85 12.49 6.37
CA LEU A 417 28.44 13.89 6.57
C LEU A 417 29.47 14.67 7.40
N VAL A 418 29.99 14.06 8.47
CA VAL A 418 31.03 14.68 9.30
C VAL A 418 32.30 14.94 8.50
N LYS A 419 32.73 14.01 7.64
CA LYS A 419 33.86 14.23 6.72
C LYS A 419 33.62 15.37 5.73
N LEU A 420 32.36 15.61 5.35
CA LEU A 420 31.93 16.74 4.51
C LEU A 420 31.75 18.05 5.29
N GLY A 421 32.15 18.10 6.58
CA GLY A 421 32.13 19.32 7.40
C GLY A 421 30.85 19.54 8.21
N TRP A 422 29.93 18.56 8.24
CA TRP A 422 28.77 18.62 9.14
C TRP A 422 29.20 18.37 10.58
N ARG A 423 28.52 19.01 11.55
CA ARG A 423 28.76 18.80 12.98
C ARG A 423 27.99 17.58 13.47
N ASN A 424 28.69 16.67 14.14
CA ASN A 424 28.06 15.56 14.85
C ASN A 424 27.41 16.07 16.14
N GLU A 425 26.10 15.95 16.26
CA GLU A 425 25.35 16.34 17.46
C GLU A 425 24.93 15.14 18.32
N GLY A 426 25.48 13.95 18.03
CA GLY A 426 25.28 12.75 18.82
C GLY A 426 23.98 12.03 18.51
N THR A 427 23.42 11.38 19.54
CA THR A 427 22.16 10.62 19.42
C THR A 427 20.98 11.56 19.63
N ALA A 428 20.13 11.68 18.61
CA ALA A 428 18.89 12.47 18.67
C ALA A 428 17.82 11.78 19.54
N TRP A 429 17.64 10.47 19.31
CA TRP A 429 16.69 9.61 20.01
C TRP A 429 16.99 8.12 19.75
N LYS A 430 16.16 7.26 20.34
CA LYS A 430 16.20 5.80 20.15
C LYS A 430 15.05 5.30 19.28
N SER A 431 15.30 4.22 18.54
CA SER A 431 14.31 3.49 17.75
C SER A 431 14.28 1.99 18.09
N ASN A 432 13.13 1.36 17.85
CA ASN A 432 12.85 -0.07 18.03
C ASN A 432 13.59 -0.99 17.04
#